data_AF-A0A7W1IUI8-F1
#
_entry.id   AF-A0A7W1IUI8-F1
#
_cell.length_a   1.000
_cell.length_b   1.000
_cell.length_c   1.000
_cell.angle_alpha   90.00
_cell.angle_beta   90.00
_cell.angle_gamma   90.00
#
_symmetry.space_group_name_H-M   'P 1'
#
loop_
_entity.id
_entity.type
_entity.pdbx_description
1 polymer ?
#
loop_
_entity_poly.entity_id
_entity_poly.type
_entity_poly.pdbx_seq_one_letter_code
_entity_poly.pdbx_strand_id
1 'polypeptide(L)'
;MNEESLQRANAFLAAAAARTDVGTVMQVTPAEIGREIGLPDPLSAARAVRALIARERLEPAQGSYRLVDSRPVDPNEKETIERLPRKRRGPPARASDRSAEAGRPTYSAVGREMVEKLIELGREVGSMRASLRTAREEARASREARVEAEQRAEHLSSRVRDLEGRAEMAESNLRALLATAKGVGREPRTATMGDSEMEAILGVLKGGDPGPAVEGSSAGESGD
;
A
#
# COMPACT_ATOMS: atom_id res chain seq x y z
N MET A 1 -18.31 25.53 -19.57
CA MET A 1 -18.79 25.03 -18.27
C MET A 1 -20.32 24.94 -18.37
N ASN A 2 -20.97 23.91 -17.85
CA ASN A 2 -22.44 23.86 -17.81
C ASN A 2 -22.95 24.79 -16.70
N GLU A 3 -24.16 25.34 -16.82
CA GLU A 3 -24.76 26.27 -15.85
C GLU A 3 -24.84 25.69 -14.43
N GLU A 4 -25.24 24.43 -14.28
CA GLU A 4 -25.27 23.73 -12.98
C GLU A 4 -23.89 23.66 -12.32
N SER A 5 -22.83 23.47 -13.12
CA SER A 5 -21.47 23.40 -12.59
C SER A 5 -21.02 24.77 -12.09
N LEU A 6 -21.44 25.86 -12.76
CA LEU A 6 -21.12 27.22 -12.36
C LEU A 6 -21.84 27.59 -11.05
N GLN A 7 -23.13 27.27 -10.95
CA GLN A 7 -23.89 27.45 -9.71
C GLN A 7 -23.23 26.71 -8.54
N ARG A 8 -22.80 25.46 -8.76
CA ARG A 8 -22.08 24.66 -7.76
C ARG A 8 -20.73 25.26 -7.37
N ALA A 9 -19.97 25.80 -8.33
CA ALA A 9 -18.69 26.45 -8.05
C ALA A 9 -18.85 27.74 -7.25
N ASN A 10 -19.87 28.54 -7.59
CA ASN A 10 -20.18 29.77 -6.84
C ASN A 10 -20.71 29.47 -5.44
N ALA A 11 -21.53 28.44 -5.28
CA ALA A 11 -21.97 27.98 -3.97
C ALA A 11 -20.78 27.51 -3.12
N PHE A 12 -19.84 26.76 -3.71
CA PHE A 12 -18.60 26.34 -3.06
C PHE A 12 -17.74 27.54 -2.62
N LEU A 13 -17.58 28.53 -3.51
CA LEU A 13 -16.78 29.72 -3.23
C LEU A 13 -17.42 30.60 -2.15
N ALA A 14 -18.74 30.74 -2.12
CA ALA A 14 -19.45 31.47 -1.07
C ALA A 14 -19.27 30.81 0.30
N ALA A 15 -19.36 29.48 0.38
CA ALA A 15 -19.13 28.75 1.61
C ALA A 15 -17.65 28.77 2.06
N ALA A 16 -16.71 28.77 1.11
CA ALA A 16 -15.29 28.94 1.41
C ALA A 16 -15.00 30.35 1.96
N ALA A 17 -15.55 31.39 1.34
CA ALA A 17 -15.42 32.78 1.77
C ALA A 17 -16.09 33.06 3.13
N ALA A 18 -17.15 32.34 3.47
CA ALA A 18 -17.77 32.45 4.81
C ALA A 18 -16.89 31.91 5.94
N ARG A 19 -15.85 31.12 5.64
CA ARG A 19 -15.02 30.40 6.62
C ARG A 19 -13.58 30.82 6.65
N THR A 20 -13.10 31.42 5.57
CA THR A 20 -11.68 31.61 5.32
C THR A 20 -11.50 33.02 4.79
N ASP A 21 -10.66 33.80 5.46
CA ASP A 21 -10.28 35.12 4.97
C ASP A 21 -9.41 34.98 3.70
N VAL A 22 -9.51 35.96 2.82
CA VAL A 22 -8.69 36.01 1.62
C VAL A 22 -7.20 36.03 2.00
N GLY A 23 -6.42 35.14 1.42
CA GLY A 23 -5.01 34.91 1.72
C GLY A 23 -4.73 33.78 2.73
N THR A 24 -5.76 33.26 3.40
CA THR A 24 -5.59 32.21 4.42
C THR A 24 -5.85 30.80 3.87
N VAL A 25 -5.15 29.82 4.45
CA VAL A 25 -5.29 28.41 4.08
C VAL A 25 -6.55 27.85 4.73
N MET A 26 -7.38 27.17 3.93
CA MET A 26 -8.59 26.50 4.37
C MET A 26 -8.21 25.35 5.30
N GLN A 27 -8.78 25.34 6.50
CA GLN A 27 -8.55 24.28 7.50
C GLN A 27 -9.42 23.04 7.24
N VAL A 28 -10.52 23.22 6.50
CA VAL A 28 -11.53 22.19 6.22
C VAL A 28 -11.27 21.58 4.85
N THR A 29 -11.47 20.27 4.72
CA THR A 29 -11.25 19.60 3.43
C THR A 29 -12.33 20.00 2.42
N PRO A 30 -12.00 20.08 1.11
CA PRO A 30 -12.99 20.43 0.10
C PRO A 30 -14.19 19.46 0.02
N ALA A 31 -14.00 18.20 0.43
CA ALA A 31 -15.08 17.22 0.45
C ALA A 31 -16.09 17.50 1.58
N GLU A 32 -15.66 18.06 2.70
CA GLU A 32 -16.54 18.47 3.81
C GLU A 32 -17.36 19.70 3.42
N ILE A 33 -16.72 20.69 2.81
CA ILE A 33 -17.40 21.88 2.28
C ILE A 33 -18.41 21.48 1.20
N GLY A 34 -18.06 20.52 0.35
CA GLY A 34 -18.98 19.98 -0.65
C GLY A 34 -20.21 19.31 -0.05
N ARG A 35 -20.04 18.48 1.00
CA ARG A 35 -21.15 17.80 1.69
C ARG A 35 -22.12 18.78 2.33
N GLU A 36 -21.61 19.85 2.91
CA GLU A 36 -22.42 20.84 3.62
C GLU A 36 -23.30 21.69 2.69
N ILE A 37 -22.82 21.96 1.48
CA ILE A 37 -23.55 22.72 0.46
C ILE A 37 -24.52 21.79 -0.30
N GLY A 38 -24.61 20.51 0.08
CA GLY A 38 -25.48 19.53 -0.56
C GLY A 38 -24.99 19.11 -1.95
N LEU A 39 -23.68 19.16 -2.23
CA LEU A 39 -23.16 18.60 -3.48
C LEU A 39 -23.32 17.06 -3.45
N PRO A 40 -23.90 16.46 -4.50
CA PRO A 40 -24.32 15.06 -4.50
C PRO A 40 -23.16 14.05 -4.55
N ASP A 41 -21.96 14.48 -4.93
CA ASP A 41 -20.80 13.60 -5.17
C ASP A 41 -19.49 14.33 -4.82
N PRO A 42 -18.52 13.70 -4.11
CA PRO A 42 -17.17 14.24 -3.91
C PRO A 42 -16.47 14.67 -5.22
N LEU A 43 -16.76 14.05 -6.37
CA LEU A 43 -16.20 14.50 -7.65
C LEU A 43 -16.74 15.87 -8.08
N SER A 44 -17.98 16.21 -7.69
CA SER A 44 -18.56 17.52 -7.99
C SER A 44 -17.84 18.62 -7.21
N ALA A 45 -17.50 18.37 -5.95
CA ALA A 45 -16.66 19.28 -5.15
C ALA A 45 -15.26 19.44 -5.78
N ALA A 46 -14.63 18.34 -6.21
CA ALA A 46 -13.33 18.40 -6.88
C ALA A 46 -13.37 19.18 -8.22
N ARG A 47 -14.47 19.06 -8.98
CA ARG A 47 -14.68 19.85 -10.22
C ARG A 47 -14.86 21.33 -9.93
N ALA A 48 -15.60 21.69 -8.88
CA ALA A 48 -15.75 23.08 -8.43
C ALA A 48 -14.38 23.66 -8.04
N VAL A 49 -13.63 22.97 -7.16
CA VAL A 49 -12.28 23.38 -6.75
C VAL A 49 -11.36 23.58 -7.95
N ARG A 50 -11.35 22.64 -8.92
CA ARG A 50 -10.53 22.77 -10.12
C ARG A 50 -10.93 23.97 -10.98
N ALA A 51 -12.22 24.27 -11.09
CA ALA A 51 -12.69 25.44 -11.82
C ALA A 51 -12.28 26.75 -11.13
N LEU A 52 -12.28 26.78 -9.80
CA LEU A 52 -11.84 27.92 -9.00
C LEU A 52 -10.32 28.14 -9.07
N ILE A 53 -9.53 27.06 -9.07
CA ILE A 53 -8.07 27.14 -9.29
C ILE A 53 -7.75 27.68 -10.68
N ALA A 54 -8.47 27.19 -11.70
CA ALA A 54 -8.28 27.64 -13.08
C ALA A 54 -8.56 29.15 -13.28
N ARG A 55 -9.23 29.80 -12.34
CA ARG A 55 -9.62 31.22 -12.37
C ARG A 55 -8.99 32.02 -11.23
N GLU A 56 -7.94 31.49 -10.62
CA GLU A 56 -7.16 32.15 -9.57
C GLU A 56 -7.98 32.57 -8.33
N ARG A 57 -9.11 31.88 -8.07
CA ARG A 57 -9.91 32.08 -6.86
C ARG A 57 -9.41 31.24 -5.69
N LEU A 58 -8.85 30.07 -5.99
CA LEU A 58 -8.21 29.18 -5.03
C LEU A 58 -6.78 28.86 -5.49
N GLU A 59 -5.84 28.81 -4.54
CA GLU A 59 -4.46 28.39 -4.79
C GLU A 59 -4.15 27.11 -4.00
N PRO A 60 -3.48 26.10 -4.59
CA PRO A 60 -3.03 24.94 -3.82
C PRO A 60 -1.88 25.33 -2.87
N ALA A 61 -2.05 25.13 -1.56
CA ALA A 61 -1.07 25.47 -0.54
C ALA A 61 -0.88 24.32 0.47
N GLN A 62 0.33 23.74 0.51
CA GLN A 62 0.79 22.77 1.53
C GLN A 62 -0.25 21.69 1.91
N GLY A 63 -0.84 21.01 0.92
CA GLY A 63 -1.81 19.93 1.15
C GLY A 63 -3.26 20.38 1.37
N SER A 64 -3.54 21.68 1.36
CA SER A 64 -4.88 22.26 1.36
C SER A 64 -5.01 23.36 0.27
N TYR A 65 -6.07 24.16 0.32
CA TYR A 65 -6.35 25.25 -0.60
C TYR A 65 -6.36 26.58 0.15
N ARG A 66 -5.81 27.63 -0.46
CA ARG A 66 -5.86 29.00 0.03
C ARG A 66 -6.89 29.77 -0.77
N LEU A 67 -7.74 30.53 -0.08
CA LEU A 67 -8.68 31.43 -0.76
C LEU A 67 -7.92 32.67 -1.25
N VAL A 68 -7.89 32.90 -2.56
CA VAL A 68 -7.19 34.05 -3.17
C VAL A 68 -8.15 35.17 -3.51
N ASP A 69 -9.39 34.84 -3.89
CA ASP A 69 -10.40 35.83 -4.21
C ASP A 69 -11.81 35.27 -3.96
N SER A 70 -12.65 36.10 -3.35
CA SER A 70 -14.02 35.80 -2.93
C SER A 70 -15.08 36.28 -3.94
N ARG A 71 -14.66 36.83 -5.09
CA ARG A 71 -15.58 37.24 -6.17
C ARG A 71 -16.23 36.02 -6.83
N PRO A 72 -17.57 36.06 -7.06
CA PRO A 72 -18.27 35.01 -7.76
C PRO A 72 -17.76 34.88 -9.20
N VAL A 73 -17.87 33.68 -9.74
CA VAL A 73 -17.36 33.32 -11.05
C VAL A 73 -18.43 33.58 -12.12
N ASP A 74 -18.06 34.34 -13.15
CA ASP A 74 -18.95 34.67 -14.27
C ASP A 74 -18.95 33.58 -15.36
N PRO A 75 -20.08 33.38 -16.07
CA PRO A 75 -20.17 32.38 -17.13
C PRO A 75 -19.20 32.63 -18.29
N ASN A 76 -18.88 33.90 -18.55
CA ASN A 76 -18.03 34.33 -19.65
C ASN A 76 -16.56 34.60 -19.24
N GLU A 77 -16.23 34.41 -17.96
CA GLU A 77 -14.86 34.62 -17.48
C GLU A 77 -13.95 33.51 -18.00
N LYS A 78 -12.84 33.92 -18.65
CA LYS A 78 -11.85 33.01 -19.23
C LYS A 78 -11.04 32.37 -18.11
N GLU A 79 -10.72 31.08 -18.26
CA GLU A 79 -9.80 30.39 -17.35
C GLU A 79 -8.42 31.06 -17.47
N THR A 80 -7.93 31.69 -16.40
CA THR A 80 -6.62 32.37 -16.35
C THR A 80 -5.46 31.39 -16.47
N ILE A 81 -5.64 30.18 -15.92
CA ILE A 81 -4.75 29.07 -16.20
C ILE A 81 -5.18 28.53 -17.56
N GLU A 82 -4.43 28.89 -18.61
CA GLU A 82 -4.50 28.20 -19.89
C GLU A 82 -4.36 26.71 -19.61
N ARG A 83 -5.48 25.98 -19.70
CA ARG A 83 -5.41 24.53 -19.78
C ARG A 83 -4.60 24.26 -21.03
N LEU A 84 -3.32 23.90 -20.85
CA LEU A 84 -2.51 23.38 -21.92
C LEU A 84 -3.39 22.32 -22.58
N PRO A 85 -3.86 22.54 -23.81
CA PRO A 85 -4.87 21.67 -24.39
C PRO A 85 -4.26 20.28 -24.32
N ARG A 86 -4.91 19.36 -23.59
CA ARG A 86 -4.61 17.94 -23.72
C ARG A 86 -4.53 17.72 -25.21
N LYS A 87 -3.34 17.44 -25.75
CA LYS A 87 -3.10 17.26 -27.19
C LYS A 87 -4.19 16.31 -27.66
N ARG A 88 -5.27 16.89 -28.19
CA ARG A 88 -6.20 16.15 -29.01
C ARG A 88 -5.30 15.82 -30.19
N ARG A 89 -4.92 14.54 -30.31
CA ARG A 89 -4.45 14.02 -31.59
C ARG A 89 -5.57 14.34 -32.57
N GLY A 90 -5.33 15.39 -33.33
CA GLY A 90 -6.25 16.06 -34.23
C GLY A 90 -5.35 16.98 -35.06
N PRO A 91 -5.39 16.87 -36.39
CA PRO A 91 -4.30 17.28 -37.27
C PRO A 91 -4.03 18.78 -37.20
N PRO A 92 -2.79 19.21 -37.47
CA PRO A 92 -2.40 20.60 -37.35
C PRO A 92 -3.25 21.49 -38.28
N ALA A 93 -3.83 22.55 -37.71
CA ALA A 93 -4.33 23.67 -38.47
C ALA A 93 -3.18 24.23 -39.32
N ARG A 94 -3.23 23.97 -40.63
CA ARG A 94 -2.31 24.55 -41.61
C ARG A 94 -2.65 26.02 -41.77
N ALA A 95 -1.90 26.88 -41.10
CA ALA A 95 -1.64 28.21 -41.62
C ALA A 95 -0.66 28.05 -42.80
N SER A 96 -1.21 27.74 -43.97
CA SER A 96 -0.54 28.00 -45.24
C SER A 96 -1.59 28.59 -46.18
N ASP A 97 -1.65 29.91 -46.14
CA ASP A 97 -2.20 30.71 -47.22
C ASP A 97 -1.46 30.32 -48.51
N ARG A 98 -2.16 29.60 -49.38
CA ARG A 98 -2.24 29.80 -50.84
C ARG A 98 -2.91 28.60 -51.52
N SER A 99 -4.15 28.83 -51.91
CA SER A 99 -4.79 28.33 -53.13
C SER A 99 -4.62 26.85 -53.49
N ALA A 100 -5.63 26.05 -53.15
CA ALA A 100 -6.15 25.05 -54.08
C ALA A 100 -7.65 24.90 -53.82
N GLU A 101 -8.41 25.11 -54.89
CA GLU A 101 -9.86 25.17 -54.98
C GLU A 101 -10.62 24.17 -54.11
N ALA A 102 -11.69 24.69 -53.51
CA ALA A 102 -12.81 23.89 -53.05
C ALA A 102 -13.38 23.08 -54.24
N GLY A 103 -12.99 21.81 -54.36
CA GLY A 103 -13.46 20.98 -55.48
C GLY A 103 -12.95 19.54 -55.46
N ARG A 104 -13.56 18.70 -54.60
CA ARG A 104 -13.45 17.23 -54.53
C ARG A 104 -12.06 16.66 -54.13
N PRO A 105 -12.02 15.69 -53.20
CA PRO A 105 -10.77 15.05 -52.80
C PRO A 105 -10.17 14.30 -54.00
N THR A 106 -8.92 14.63 -54.34
CA THR A 106 -8.15 13.89 -55.34
C THR A 106 -7.71 12.54 -54.77
N TYR A 107 -7.62 11.50 -55.61
CA TYR A 107 -7.17 10.16 -55.18
C TYR A 107 -5.81 10.17 -54.46
N SER A 108 -4.92 11.10 -54.81
CA SER A 108 -3.63 11.28 -54.15
C SER A 108 -3.74 11.86 -52.74
N ALA A 109 -4.76 12.68 -52.46
CA ALA A 109 -5.06 13.17 -51.12
C ALA A 109 -5.58 12.03 -50.22
N VAL A 110 -6.45 11.17 -50.76
CA VAL A 110 -6.95 9.98 -50.05
C VAL A 110 -5.82 8.99 -49.75
N GLY A 111 -4.90 8.77 -50.70
CA GLY A 111 -3.74 7.92 -50.49
C GLY A 111 -2.82 8.43 -49.37
N ARG A 112 -2.58 9.75 -49.30
CA ARG A 112 -1.79 10.34 -48.20
C ARG A 112 -2.50 10.20 -46.86
N GLU A 113 -3.81 10.45 -46.80
CA GLU A 113 -4.58 10.30 -45.58
C GLU A 113 -4.59 8.84 -45.07
N MET A 114 -4.70 7.86 -45.98
CA MET A 114 -4.60 6.44 -45.64
C MET A 114 -3.23 6.08 -45.05
N VAL A 115 -2.14 6.59 -45.63
CA VAL A 115 -0.77 6.38 -45.12
C VAL A 115 -0.60 7.03 -43.75
N GLU A 116 -1.11 8.25 -43.54
CA GLU A 116 -1.07 8.94 -42.25
C GLU A 116 -1.82 8.14 -41.17
N LYS A 117 -3.02 7.63 -41.49
CA LYS A 117 -3.80 6.76 -40.59
C LYS A 117 -3.09 5.44 -40.28
N LEU A 118 -2.45 4.82 -41.26
CA LEU A 118 -1.65 3.61 -41.04
C LEU A 118 -0.45 3.86 -40.12
N ILE A 119 0.24 4.99 -40.29
CA ILE A 119 1.34 5.40 -39.40
C ILE A 119 0.81 5.67 -37.99
N GLU A 120 -0.33 6.33 -37.85
CA GLU A 120 -0.96 6.59 -36.56
C GLU A 120 -1.36 5.28 -35.85
N LEU A 121 -2.04 4.37 -36.54
CA LEU A 121 -2.38 3.04 -36.02
C LEU A 121 -1.13 2.23 -35.66
N GLY A 122 -0.07 2.30 -36.48
CA GLY A 122 1.21 1.65 -36.19
C GLY A 122 1.84 2.16 -34.89
N ARG A 123 1.79 3.48 -34.66
CA ARG A 123 2.25 4.10 -33.40
C ARG A 123 1.38 3.69 -32.22
N GLU A 124 0.07 3.62 -32.41
CA GLU A 124 -0.88 3.19 -31.37
C GLU A 124 -0.67 1.73 -30.98
N VAL A 125 -0.59 0.82 -31.95
CA VAL A 125 -0.27 -0.59 -31.70
C VAL A 125 1.10 -0.74 -31.02
N GLY A 126 2.10 0.03 -31.45
CA GLY A 126 3.41 0.08 -30.80
C GLY A 126 3.32 0.51 -29.33
N SER A 127 2.58 1.58 -29.07
CA SER A 127 2.36 2.10 -27.70
C SER A 127 1.59 1.12 -26.81
N MET A 128 0.57 0.44 -27.36
CA MET A 128 -0.23 -0.56 -26.64
C MET A 128 0.59 -1.82 -26.32
N ARG A 129 1.51 -2.21 -27.21
CA ARG A 129 2.44 -3.32 -26.94
C ARG A 129 3.44 -2.95 -25.85
N ALA A 130 3.94 -1.71 -25.83
CA ALA A 130 4.84 -1.23 -24.79
C ALA A 130 4.13 -1.13 -23.43
N SER A 131 2.90 -0.60 -23.39
CA SER A 131 2.11 -0.53 -22.16
C SER A 131 1.74 -1.93 -21.63
N LEU A 132 1.51 -2.89 -22.51
CA LEU A 132 1.24 -4.27 -22.10
C LEU A 132 2.49 -4.96 -21.52
N ARG A 133 3.70 -4.68 -22.06
CA ARG A 133 4.96 -5.21 -21.48
C ARG A 133 5.21 -4.65 -20.09
N THR A 134 5.12 -3.33 -19.94
CA THR A 134 5.28 -2.66 -18.64
C THR A 134 4.24 -3.14 -17.63
N ALA A 135 2.96 -3.24 -18.00
CA ALA A 135 1.92 -3.78 -17.13
C ALA A 135 2.20 -5.23 -16.70
N ARG A 136 2.78 -6.07 -17.57
CA ARG A 136 3.18 -7.44 -17.22
C ARG A 136 4.38 -7.46 -16.27
N GLU A 137 5.34 -6.57 -16.44
CA GLU A 137 6.49 -6.44 -15.54
C GLU A 137 6.04 -5.96 -14.15
N GLU A 138 5.19 -4.94 -14.08
CA GLU A 138 4.60 -4.46 -12.82
C GLU A 138 3.74 -5.53 -12.14
N ALA A 139 2.98 -6.33 -12.90
CA ALA A 139 2.23 -7.46 -12.37
C ALA A 139 3.13 -8.57 -11.81
N ARG A 140 4.32 -8.79 -12.38
CA ARG A 140 5.30 -9.74 -11.83
C ARG A 140 5.94 -9.19 -10.56
N ALA A 141 6.41 -7.94 -10.59
CA ALA A 141 7.01 -7.29 -9.43
C ALA A 141 6.03 -7.21 -8.23
N SER A 142 4.76 -6.93 -8.48
CA SER A 142 3.74 -6.91 -7.42
C SER A 142 3.44 -8.29 -6.84
N ARG A 143 3.55 -9.37 -7.63
CA ARG A 143 3.44 -10.74 -7.12
C ARG A 143 4.65 -11.12 -6.27
N GLU A 144 5.85 -10.80 -6.72
CA GLU A 144 7.08 -11.03 -5.96
C GLU A 144 7.06 -10.28 -4.62
N ALA A 145 6.68 -9.00 -4.64
CA ALA A 145 6.53 -8.21 -3.41
C ALA A 145 5.49 -8.80 -2.43
N ARG A 146 4.40 -9.39 -2.94
CA ARG A 146 3.40 -10.08 -2.11
C ARG A 146 3.98 -11.35 -1.47
N VAL A 147 4.66 -12.19 -2.25
CA VAL A 147 5.28 -13.40 -1.75
C VAL A 147 6.33 -13.08 -0.68
N GLU A 148 7.14 -12.04 -0.87
CA GLU A 148 8.09 -11.61 0.16
C GLU A 148 7.39 -11.10 1.43
N ALA A 149 6.29 -10.36 1.29
CA ALA A 149 5.51 -9.90 2.44
C ALA A 149 4.87 -11.07 3.20
N GLU A 150 4.35 -12.06 2.49
CA GLU A 150 3.81 -13.29 3.06
C GLU A 150 4.89 -14.08 3.80
N GLN A 151 6.07 -14.27 3.20
CA GLN A 151 7.21 -14.94 3.86
C GLN A 151 7.66 -14.21 5.13
N ARG A 152 7.71 -12.88 5.11
CA ARG A 152 8.03 -12.08 6.31
C ARG A 152 6.95 -12.25 7.38
N ALA A 153 5.67 -12.26 7.00
CA ALA A 153 4.57 -12.47 7.93
C ALA A 153 4.61 -13.87 8.55
N GLU A 154 4.86 -14.91 7.75
CA GLU A 154 5.01 -16.29 8.22
C GLU A 154 6.19 -16.40 9.21
N HIS A 155 7.35 -15.84 8.87
CA HIS A 155 8.52 -15.84 9.75
C HIS A 155 8.27 -15.11 11.07
N LEU A 156 7.56 -13.98 11.03
CA LEU A 156 7.17 -13.27 12.25
C LEU A 156 6.16 -14.10 13.07
N SER A 157 5.20 -14.75 12.41
CA SER A 157 4.22 -15.59 13.09
C SER A 157 4.85 -16.81 13.77
N SER A 158 5.85 -17.46 13.14
CA SER A 158 6.58 -18.57 13.75
C SER A 158 7.39 -18.08 14.96
N ARG A 159 8.04 -16.92 14.83
CA ARG A 159 8.81 -16.31 15.92
C ARG A 159 7.92 -15.94 17.11
N VAL A 160 6.70 -15.44 16.87
CA VAL A 160 5.74 -15.17 17.94
C VAL A 160 5.36 -16.46 18.67
N ARG A 161 5.02 -17.54 17.94
CA ARG A 161 4.70 -18.84 18.55
C ARG A 161 5.87 -19.42 19.36
N ASP A 162 7.10 -19.28 18.86
CA ASP A 162 8.30 -19.73 19.59
C ASP A 162 8.51 -18.94 20.89
N LEU A 163 8.26 -17.62 20.86
CA LEU A 163 8.36 -16.78 22.04
C LEU A 163 7.24 -17.05 23.04
N GLU A 164 6.02 -17.29 22.58
CA GLU A 164 4.89 -17.72 23.41
C GLU A 164 5.21 -19.05 24.11
N GLY A 165 5.68 -20.07 23.37
CA GLY A 165 6.07 -21.35 23.97
C GLY A 165 7.22 -21.23 24.99
N ARG A 166 8.20 -20.35 24.73
CA ARG A 166 9.25 -20.04 25.71
C ARG A 166 8.70 -19.34 26.96
N ALA A 167 7.72 -18.44 26.80
CA ALA A 167 7.07 -17.78 27.91
C ALA A 167 6.25 -18.77 28.75
N GLU A 168 5.51 -19.69 28.12
CA GLU A 168 4.77 -20.76 28.80
C GLU A 168 5.69 -21.70 29.59
N MET A 169 6.84 -22.08 29.01
CA MET A 169 7.86 -22.87 29.71
C MET A 169 8.48 -22.10 30.87
N ALA A 170 8.78 -20.81 30.69
CA ALA A 170 9.29 -19.98 31.76
C ALA A 170 8.27 -19.86 32.90
N GLU A 171 6.99 -19.69 32.58
CA GLU A 171 5.92 -19.64 33.55
C GLU A 171 5.73 -20.97 34.30
N SER A 172 5.74 -22.10 33.59
CA SER A 172 5.62 -23.42 34.22
C SER A 172 6.82 -23.71 35.14
N ASN A 173 8.03 -23.35 34.70
CA ASN A 173 9.25 -23.45 35.53
C ASN A 173 9.15 -22.59 36.79
N LEU A 174 8.68 -21.34 36.67
CA LEU A 174 8.50 -20.45 37.82
C LEU A 174 7.40 -20.97 38.77
N ARG A 175 6.28 -21.48 38.24
CA ARG A 175 5.22 -22.10 39.04
C ARG A 175 5.73 -23.33 39.79
N ALA A 176 6.54 -24.17 39.14
CA ALA A 176 7.17 -25.32 39.77
C ALA A 176 8.14 -24.89 40.89
N LEU A 177 9.01 -23.90 40.64
CA LEU A 177 9.91 -23.35 41.65
C LEU A 177 9.16 -22.71 42.84
N LEU A 178 8.03 -22.05 42.60
CA LEU A 178 7.19 -21.52 43.66
C LEU A 178 6.49 -22.64 44.45
N ALA A 179 6.07 -23.71 43.78
CA ALA A 179 5.50 -24.88 44.43
C ALA A 179 6.55 -25.60 45.30
N THR A 180 7.78 -25.74 44.82
CA THR A 180 8.88 -26.30 45.62
C THR A 180 9.26 -25.37 46.77
N ALA A 181 9.36 -24.05 46.56
CA ALA A 181 9.63 -23.10 47.64
C ALA A 181 8.52 -23.11 48.73
N LYS A 182 7.26 -23.26 48.32
CA LYS A 182 6.12 -23.44 49.25
C LYS A 182 6.14 -24.80 49.95
N GLY A 183 6.59 -25.86 49.29
CA GLY A 183 6.73 -27.22 49.85
C GLY A 183 7.94 -27.38 50.78
N VAL A 184 9.03 -26.64 50.53
CA VAL A 184 10.25 -26.61 51.36
C VAL A 184 9.99 -25.98 52.74
N GLY A 185 8.83 -25.33 52.94
CA GLY A 185 8.37 -24.90 54.26
C GLY A 185 7.70 -26.00 55.10
N ARG A 186 7.47 -27.23 54.59
CA ARG A 186 6.63 -28.21 55.29
C ARG A 186 7.21 -29.60 55.58
N GLU A 187 8.36 -30.03 55.07
CA GLU A 187 8.99 -31.28 55.55
C GLU A 187 10.53 -31.25 55.51
N PRO A 188 11.22 -31.84 56.51
CA PRO A 188 12.68 -31.83 56.58
C PRO A 188 13.29 -32.76 55.53
N ARG A 189 14.32 -32.24 54.85
CA ARG A 189 15.32 -32.99 54.07
C ARG A 189 16.03 -34.01 54.98
N THR A 190 15.49 -35.22 55.08
CA THR A 190 16.26 -36.40 55.51
C THR A 190 15.72 -37.64 54.82
N ALA A 191 15.65 -37.64 53.49
CA ALA A 191 15.90 -38.86 52.74
C ALA A 191 17.40 -38.85 52.46
N THR A 192 18.16 -39.52 53.32
CA THR A 192 19.58 -39.80 53.10
C THR A 192 19.71 -40.50 51.76
N MET A 193 20.21 -39.81 50.74
CA MET A 193 20.62 -40.42 49.48
C MET A 193 21.56 -41.58 49.82
N GLY A 194 21.20 -42.79 49.41
CA GLY A 194 22.04 -43.96 49.66
C GLY A 194 23.36 -43.82 48.90
N ASP A 195 24.45 -44.27 49.50
CA ASP A 195 25.80 -44.18 48.91
C ASP A 195 25.87 -44.76 47.48
N SER A 196 25.01 -45.73 47.15
CA SER A 196 24.87 -46.31 45.80
C SER A 196 24.33 -45.34 44.75
N GLU A 197 23.37 -44.47 45.11
CA GLU A 197 22.85 -43.44 44.21
C GLU A 197 23.88 -42.32 44.05
N MET A 198 24.62 -42.01 45.11
CA MET A 198 25.69 -41.02 45.07
C MET A 198 26.85 -41.47 44.18
N GLU A 199 27.22 -42.75 44.23
CA GLU A 199 28.27 -43.34 43.37
C GLU A 199 27.84 -43.39 41.90
N ALA A 200 26.58 -43.73 41.61
CA ALA A 200 26.04 -43.72 40.25
C ALA A 200 26.05 -42.31 39.62
N ILE A 201 25.65 -41.29 40.39
CA ILE A 201 25.67 -39.89 39.93
C ILE A 201 27.10 -39.41 39.70
N LEU A 202 28.04 -39.79 40.58
CA LEU A 202 29.46 -39.46 40.42
C LEU A 202 30.09 -40.17 39.22
N GLY A 203 29.70 -41.40 38.90
CA GLY A 203 30.15 -42.12 37.70
C GLY A 203 29.78 -41.40 36.41
N VAL A 204 28.53 -40.93 36.31
CA VAL A 204 28.03 -40.17 35.15
C VAL A 204 28.73 -38.81 35.04
N LEU A 205 28.92 -38.10 36.16
CA LEU A 205 29.55 -36.79 36.16
C LEU A 205 31.07 -36.86 35.87
N LYS A 206 31.72 -37.96 36.23
CA LYS A 206 33.14 -38.22 35.98
C LYS A 206 33.40 -38.80 34.58
N GLY A 207 32.37 -39.03 33.78
CA GLY A 207 32.47 -39.48 32.39
C GLY A 207 32.76 -40.99 32.24
N GLY A 208 32.35 -41.81 33.21
CA GLY A 208 32.44 -43.27 33.13
C GLY A 208 31.18 -43.87 32.49
N ASP A 209 31.33 -44.42 31.29
CA ASP A 209 30.32 -45.20 30.58
C ASP A 209 29.88 -46.39 31.46
N PRO A 210 28.58 -46.58 31.79
CA PRO A 210 28.12 -47.80 32.43
C PRO A 210 28.17 -48.93 31.39
N GLY A 211 29.31 -49.63 31.35
CA GLY A 211 29.49 -50.81 30.51
C GLY A 211 28.36 -51.83 30.73
N PRO A 212 27.89 -52.51 29.67
CA PRO A 212 26.74 -53.39 29.74
C PRO A 212 26.99 -54.51 30.75
N ALA A 213 25.98 -54.74 31.59
CA ALA A 213 25.92 -55.86 32.51
C ALA A 213 26.30 -57.16 31.78
N VAL A 214 27.36 -57.80 32.29
CA VAL A 214 27.79 -59.12 31.88
C VAL A 214 26.66 -60.10 32.17
N GLU A 215 26.00 -60.59 31.11
CA GLU A 215 25.14 -61.76 31.20
C GLU A 215 25.97 -62.96 31.69
N GLY A 216 25.46 -63.60 32.74
CA GLY A 216 26.10 -64.72 33.41
C GLY A 216 26.35 -65.88 32.45
N SER A 217 27.62 -66.25 32.34
CA SER A 217 28.07 -67.57 31.94
C SER A 217 27.61 -68.59 32.99
N SER A 218 26.71 -69.50 32.61
CA SER A 218 26.54 -70.79 33.28
C SER A 218 26.77 -71.91 32.26
N ALA A 219 28.04 -72.26 32.08
CA ALA A 219 28.46 -73.55 31.57
C ALA A 219 28.61 -74.53 32.75
N GLY A 220 27.94 -75.66 32.66
CA GLY A 220 28.02 -76.84 33.55
C GLY A 220 26.99 -77.84 33.02
N GLU A 221 27.33 -78.74 32.10
CA GLU A 221 28.05 -80.01 32.32
C GLU A 221 27.19 -81.07 33.05
N SER A 222 26.61 -81.97 32.26
CA SER A 222 26.25 -83.36 32.58
C SER A 222 26.06 -84.05 31.22
N GLY A 223 26.85 -85.02 30.76
CA GLY A 223 27.46 -86.14 31.48
C GLY A 223 26.63 -87.39 31.16
N ASP A 224 27.21 -88.30 30.36
CA ASP A 224 26.76 -89.68 30.11
C ASP A 224 26.47 -90.45 31.41
#